data_AF-A0AAV6TVY5-F1
#
_entry.id   AF-A0AAV6TVY5-F1
#
_cell.length_a   1.000
_cell.length_b   1.000
_cell.length_c   1.000
_cell.angle_alpha   90.00
_cell.angle_beta   90.00
_cell.angle_gamma   90.00
#
_symmetry.space_group_name_H-M   'P 1'
#
loop_
_entity.id
_entity.type
_entity.pdbx_description
1 polymer ?
#
loop_
_entity_poly.entity_id
_entity_poly.type
_entity_poly.pdbx_seq_one_letter_code
_entity_poly.pdbx_strand_id
1 'polypeptide(L)'
;MKKFRDIIVEKYPSILAFGCSAHYMNLLAQEITPKSVMKHAIEIQKFFRNHNRPHGWLIEKGGRRPQKPNEKRWNSQEARLSSFVYNYQKYVENSIEDNEEFEKNILCPSYLSTTVTYLEDPNSRKERLDNEQVAAAIAESLKTCTDYEKKVFHLLMNC
;
A
#
# COMPACT_ATOMS: atom_id res chain seq x y z
N MET A 1 16.33 2.00 -19.81
CA MET A 1 15.55 0.98 -20.55
C MET A 1 14.23 1.59 -20.98
N LYS A 2 13.88 1.54 -22.27
CA LYS A 2 12.54 1.92 -22.74
C LYS A 2 11.51 0.95 -22.15
N LYS A 3 10.33 1.43 -21.74
CA LYS A 3 9.27 0.53 -21.24
C LYS A 3 8.69 -0.24 -22.42
N PHE A 4 8.28 -1.48 -22.19
CA PHE A 4 7.71 -2.34 -23.23
C PHE A 4 6.51 -1.71 -23.94
N ARG A 5 5.69 -0.96 -23.20
CA ARG A 5 4.60 -0.16 -23.75
C ARG A 5 5.07 0.83 -24.82
N ASP A 6 6.16 1.55 -24.56
CA ASP A 6 6.68 2.57 -25.47
C ASP A 6 7.20 1.90 -26.75
N ILE A 7 7.78 0.70 -26.64
CA ILE A 7 8.21 -0.13 -27.77
C ILE A 7 7.02 -0.59 -28.62
N ILE A 8 5.90 -0.98 -27.99
CA ILE A 8 4.68 -1.39 -28.70
C ILE A 8 4.09 -0.22 -29.49
N VAL A 9 3.96 0.96 -28.85
CA VAL A 9 3.38 2.15 -29.49
C VAL A 9 4.26 2.64 -30.64
N GLU A 10 5.59 2.61 -30.46
CA GLU A 10 6.57 2.98 -31.49
C GLU A 10 6.53 2.02 -32.69
N LYS A 11 6.35 0.71 -32.44
CA LYS A 11 6.34 -0.31 -33.50
C LYS A 11 4.97 -0.49 -34.17
N TYR A 12 3.88 -0.22 -33.46
CA TYR A 12 2.50 -0.40 -33.92
C TYR A 12 1.64 0.81 -33.52
N PRO A 13 1.69 1.92 -34.28
CA PRO A 13 1.00 3.17 -33.94
C PRO A 13 -0.53 3.05 -33.87
N SER A 14 -1.10 2.03 -34.50
CA SER A 14 -2.54 1.72 -34.45
C SER A 14 -2.97 1.05 -33.14
N ILE A 15 -2.03 0.55 -32.33
CA ILE A 15 -2.31 -0.10 -31.06
C ILE A 15 -2.19 0.94 -29.94
N LEU A 16 -3.33 1.25 -29.32
CA LEU A 16 -3.37 2.03 -28.08
C LEU A 16 -2.93 1.13 -26.91
N ALA A 17 -1.83 1.48 -26.26
CA ALA A 17 -1.31 0.75 -25.12
C ALA A 17 -1.41 1.59 -23.84
N PHE A 18 -2.27 1.16 -22.92
CA PHE A 18 -2.45 1.79 -21.61
C PHE A 18 -1.75 0.99 -20.51
N GLY A 19 -1.40 1.67 -19.41
CA GLY A 19 -0.95 0.97 -18.21
C GLY A 19 -2.12 0.25 -17.53
N CYS A 20 -1.84 -0.83 -16.81
CA CYS A 20 -2.84 -1.54 -16.01
C CYS A 20 -3.41 -0.61 -14.92
N SER A 21 -4.74 -0.46 -14.85
CA SER A 21 -5.43 0.36 -13.84
C SER A 21 -5.05 -0.04 -12.41
N ALA A 22 -4.93 -1.34 -12.13
CA ALA A 22 -4.49 -1.85 -10.83
C ALA A 22 -3.04 -1.43 -10.49
N HIS A 23 -2.17 -1.30 -11.49
CA HIS A 23 -0.81 -0.79 -11.27
C HIS A 23 -0.83 0.70 -10.92
N TYR A 24 -1.66 1.50 -11.61
CA TYR A 24 -1.84 2.91 -11.31
C TYR A 24 -2.40 3.14 -9.90
N MET A 25 -3.40 2.36 -9.47
CA MET A 25 -3.93 2.46 -8.11
C MET A 25 -2.88 2.14 -7.04
N ASN A 26 -2.01 1.15 -7.29
CA ASN A 26 -0.90 0.83 -6.38
C ASN A 26 0.18 1.93 -6.36
N LEU A 27 0.46 2.58 -7.49
CA LEU A 27 1.37 3.74 -7.53
C LEU A 27 0.78 4.93 -6.79
N LEU A 28 -0.50 5.22 -7.01
CA LEU A 28 -1.23 6.28 -6.30
C LEU A 28 -1.21 6.03 -4.80
N ALA A 29 -1.48 4.80 -4.36
CA ALA A 29 -1.42 4.42 -2.95
C ALA A 29 -0.01 4.65 -2.35
N GLN A 30 1.06 4.42 -3.12
CA GLN A 30 2.43 4.70 -2.69
C GLN A 30 2.73 6.19 -2.58
N GLU A 31 2.12 7.01 -3.44
CA GLU A 31 2.29 8.46 -3.46
C GLU A 31 1.52 9.16 -2.33
N ILE A 32 0.28 8.75 -2.08
CA ILE A 32 -0.54 9.32 -1.01
C ILE A 32 -0.01 8.95 0.38
N THR A 33 0.53 7.74 0.54
CA THR A 33 0.97 7.26 1.84
C THR A 33 2.33 7.90 2.22
N PRO A 34 2.46 8.55 3.39
CA PRO A 34 3.71 9.16 3.80
C PRO A 34 4.83 8.13 3.86
N LYS A 35 5.96 8.46 3.21
CA LYS A 35 7.14 7.60 3.17
C LYS A 35 7.69 7.29 4.56
N SER A 36 7.55 8.24 5.51
CA SER A 36 7.91 8.06 6.91
C SER A 36 7.09 6.92 7.53
N VAL A 37 5.76 7.01 7.52
CA VAL A 37 4.83 5.99 8.05
C VAL A 37 5.12 4.61 7.44
N MET A 38 5.28 4.54 6.11
CA MET A 38 5.60 3.27 5.43
C MET A 38 6.94 2.68 5.86
N LYS A 39 7.97 3.50 6.03
CA LYS A 39 9.29 3.04 6.47
C LYS A 39 9.21 2.36 7.84
N HIS A 40 8.50 2.97 8.79
CA HIS A 40 8.35 2.45 10.14
C HIS A 40 7.57 1.14 10.15
N ALA A 41 6.43 1.10 9.44
CA ALA A 41 5.64 -0.13 9.30
C ALA A 41 6.48 -1.28 8.72
N ILE A 42 7.34 -1.00 7.73
CA ILE A 42 8.24 -1.99 7.15
C ILE A 42 9.28 -2.48 8.16
N GLU A 43 9.90 -1.58 8.93
CA GLU A 43 10.94 -1.94 9.92
C GLU A 43 10.38 -2.83 11.02
N ILE A 44 9.24 -2.45 11.60
CA ILE A 44 8.54 -3.25 12.62
C ILE A 44 8.16 -4.62 12.07
N GLN A 45 7.52 -4.67 10.89
CA GLN A 45 7.12 -5.94 10.30
C GLN A 45 8.33 -6.82 9.94
N LYS A 46 9.44 -6.24 9.49
CA LYS A 46 10.69 -6.98 9.25
C LYS A 46 11.22 -7.60 10.52
N PHE A 47 11.21 -6.86 11.63
CA PHE A 47 11.68 -7.38 12.92
C PHE A 47 10.90 -8.62 13.35
N PHE A 48 9.57 -8.51 13.45
CA PHE A 48 8.69 -9.61 13.87
C PHE A 48 8.61 -10.78 12.88
N ARG A 49 9.04 -10.58 11.64
CA ARG A 49 9.04 -11.62 10.60
C ARG A 49 10.36 -12.38 10.52
N ASN A 50 11.47 -11.68 10.72
CA ASN A 50 12.81 -12.23 10.46
C ASN A 50 13.51 -12.75 11.73
N HIS A 51 13.10 -12.29 12.92
CA HIS A 51 13.67 -12.79 14.17
C HIS A 51 12.77 -13.87 14.77
N ASN A 52 13.35 -15.05 15.04
CA ASN A 52 12.60 -16.22 15.50
C ASN A 52 11.84 -15.96 16.82
N ARG A 53 12.47 -15.27 17.77
CA ARG A 53 11.88 -14.99 19.09
C ARG A 53 10.70 -14.00 19.01
N PRO A 54 10.86 -12.79 18.44
CA PRO A 54 9.74 -11.91 18.13
C PRO A 54 8.63 -12.56 17.30
N HIS A 55 9.00 -13.41 16.34
CA HIS A 55 8.00 -14.15 15.57
C HIS A 55 7.19 -15.10 16.45
N GLY A 56 7.84 -15.82 17.38
CA GLY A 56 7.18 -16.68 18.36
C GLY A 56 6.17 -15.92 19.22
N TRP A 57 6.59 -14.82 19.84
CA TRP A 57 5.72 -13.97 20.66
C TRP A 57 4.49 -13.48 19.91
N LEU A 58 4.67 -13.10 18.64
CA LEU A 58 3.57 -12.66 17.80
C LEU A 58 2.55 -13.78 17.57
N ILE A 59 3.01 -15.01 17.32
CA ILE A 59 2.13 -16.16 17.09
C ILE A 59 1.42 -16.58 18.39
N GLU A 60 2.11 -16.56 19.53
CA GLU A 60 1.54 -16.84 20.85
C GLU A 60 0.36 -15.91 21.16
N LYS A 61 0.45 -14.62 20.78
CA LYS A 61 -0.62 -13.62 20.92
C LYS A 61 -1.68 -13.65 19.80
N GLY A 62 -1.72 -14.72 19.00
CA GLY A 62 -2.69 -14.86 17.89
C GLY A 62 -2.47 -13.88 16.73
N GLY A 63 -1.26 -13.33 16.62
CA GLY A 63 -0.84 -12.48 15.52
C GLY A 63 -0.64 -13.27 14.22
N ARG A 64 -0.67 -12.55 13.09
CA ARG A 64 -0.44 -13.14 11.76
C ARG A 64 0.98 -12.83 11.30
N ARG A 65 1.54 -13.73 10.50
CA ARG A 65 2.86 -13.52 9.88
C ARG A 65 2.85 -12.23 9.05
N PRO A 66 3.76 -11.27 9.33
CA PRO A 66 3.79 -10.01 8.58
C PRO A 66 4.05 -10.22 7.09
N GLN A 67 3.38 -9.43 6.25
CA GLN A 67 3.52 -9.51 4.80
C GLN A 67 4.80 -8.81 4.31
N LYS A 68 5.55 -9.45 3.40
CA LYS A 68 6.76 -8.86 2.82
C LYS A 68 6.36 -7.79 1.78
N PRO A 69 7.09 -6.67 1.68
CA PRO A 69 6.98 -5.80 0.52
C PRO A 69 7.20 -6.60 -0.78
N ASN A 70 6.21 -6.62 -1.66
CA ASN A 70 6.38 -7.05 -3.04
C ASN A 70 5.85 -5.95 -3.95
N GLU A 71 6.70 -4.98 -4.28
CA GLU A 71 6.36 -3.81 -5.11
C GLU A 71 5.68 -4.16 -6.43
N LYS A 72 5.88 -5.39 -6.94
CA LYS A 72 5.33 -5.86 -8.22
C LYS A 72 3.88 -6.35 -8.12
N ARG A 73 3.34 -6.60 -6.93
CA ARG A 73 1.96 -7.11 -6.75
C ARG A 73 1.00 -5.97 -6.44
N TRP A 74 -0.12 -5.93 -7.16
CA TRP A 74 -1.12 -4.86 -7.17
C TRP A 74 -1.75 -4.50 -5.81
N ASN A 75 -1.71 -5.40 -4.83
CA ASN A 75 -2.25 -5.20 -3.48
C ASN A 75 -1.17 -5.23 -2.38
N SER A 76 0.10 -5.10 -2.76
CA SER A 76 1.21 -5.32 -1.85
C SER A 76 1.36 -4.27 -0.75
N GLN A 77 0.86 -3.05 -0.98
CA GLN A 77 0.86 -1.99 0.02
C GLN A 77 -0.35 -2.14 0.97
N GLU A 78 -1.53 -2.39 0.42
CA GLU A 78 -2.74 -2.66 1.21
C GLU A 78 -2.53 -3.87 2.12
N ALA A 79 -2.14 -5.01 1.57
CA ALA A 79 -1.93 -6.25 2.33
C ALA A 79 -0.87 -6.09 3.44
N ARG A 80 0.10 -5.18 3.23
CA ARG A 80 1.11 -4.85 4.22
C ARG A 80 0.51 -4.03 5.35
N LEU A 81 -0.19 -2.96 5.01
CA LEU A 81 -0.82 -2.07 5.99
C LEU A 81 -1.92 -2.78 6.78
N SER A 82 -2.75 -3.59 6.13
CA SER A 82 -3.78 -4.38 6.81
C SER A 82 -3.16 -5.40 7.77
N SER A 83 -2.06 -6.06 7.38
CA SER A 83 -1.30 -6.92 8.28
C SER A 83 -0.63 -6.14 9.42
N PHE A 84 -0.25 -4.88 9.21
CA PHE A 84 0.33 -4.03 10.27
C PHE A 84 -0.73 -3.69 11.30
N VAL A 85 -1.88 -3.17 10.85
CA VAL A 85 -3.01 -2.78 11.71
C VAL A 85 -3.52 -3.98 12.51
N TYR A 86 -3.69 -5.15 11.88
CA TYR A 86 -4.15 -6.36 12.57
C TYR A 86 -3.23 -6.79 13.73
N ASN A 87 -1.93 -6.61 13.56
CA ASN A 87 -0.93 -6.99 14.55
C ASN A 87 -0.55 -5.86 15.51
N TYR A 88 -1.05 -4.63 15.29
CA TYR A 88 -0.56 -3.44 15.96
C TYR A 88 -0.57 -3.56 17.48
N GLN A 89 -1.73 -3.89 18.06
CA GLN A 89 -1.87 -4.01 19.51
C GLN A 89 -0.87 -5.03 20.10
N LYS A 90 -0.61 -6.13 19.38
CA LYS A 90 0.33 -7.18 19.79
C LYS A 90 1.78 -6.69 19.71
N TYR A 91 2.10 -5.83 18.74
CA TYR A 91 3.40 -5.16 18.68
C TYR A 91 3.61 -4.25 19.88
N VAL A 92 2.58 -3.50 20.28
CA VAL A 92 2.63 -2.63 21.47
C VAL A 92 2.81 -3.45 22.74
N GLU A 93 2.00 -4.49 22.94
CA GLU A 93 2.11 -5.39 24.10
C GLU A 93 3.50 -6.03 24.21
N ASN A 94 4.03 -6.58 23.11
CA ASN A 94 5.38 -7.16 23.09
C ASN A 94 6.49 -6.12 23.35
N SER A 95 6.30 -4.88 22.91
CA SER A 95 7.28 -3.80 23.17
C SER A 95 7.33 -3.39 24.64
N ILE A 96 6.22 -3.52 25.37
CA ILE A 96 6.16 -3.20 26.80
C ILE A 96 6.75 -4.34 27.64
N GLU A 97 6.48 -5.58 27.26
CA GLU A 97 6.91 -6.77 28.01
C GLU A 97 8.41 -7.10 27.85
N ASP A 98 8.98 -6.95 26.65
CA ASP A 98 10.35 -7.38 26.33
C ASP A 98 11.27 -6.20 25.93
N ASN A 99 11.17 -5.12 26.71
CA ASN A 99 11.66 -3.77 26.35
C ASN A 99 13.16 -3.70 25.99
N GLU A 100 14.04 -4.52 26.57
CA GLU A 100 15.49 -4.46 26.30
C GLU A 100 15.90 -4.86 24.86
N GLU A 101 15.18 -5.80 24.23
CA GLU A 101 15.47 -6.24 22.85
C GLU A 101 14.81 -5.32 21.81
N PHE A 102 13.68 -4.69 22.20
CA PHE A 102 12.97 -3.69 21.42
C PHE A 102 13.69 -2.34 21.37
N GLU A 103 14.15 -1.81 22.50
CA GLU A 103 14.86 -0.52 22.56
C GLU A 103 16.14 -0.51 21.71
N LYS A 104 16.82 -1.66 21.58
CA LYS A 104 18.03 -1.79 20.75
C LYS A 104 17.75 -1.84 19.24
N ASN A 105 16.55 -2.23 18.80
CA ASN A 105 16.29 -2.57 17.40
C ASN A 105 15.08 -1.87 16.76
N ILE A 106 14.14 -1.28 17.53
CA ILE A 106 12.90 -0.72 17.00
C ILE A 106 12.49 0.53 17.80
N LEU A 107 12.59 1.68 17.13
CA LEU A 107 11.74 2.88 17.25
C LEU A 107 10.78 2.93 18.46
N CYS A 108 11.07 3.87 19.36
CA CYS A 108 10.34 4.19 20.60
C CYS A 108 8.80 4.09 20.52
N PRO A 109 8.10 3.67 21.60
CA PRO A 109 6.63 3.53 21.65
C PRO A 109 5.82 4.74 21.18
N SER A 110 6.36 5.97 21.30
CA SER A 110 5.74 7.19 20.75
C SER A 110 5.57 7.18 19.22
N TYR A 111 6.41 6.42 18.50
CA TYR A 111 6.38 6.30 17.04
C TYR A 111 5.32 5.30 16.56
N LEU A 112 5.05 4.24 17.33
CA LEU A 112 3.97 3.28 17.07
C LEU A 112 2.59 3.97 17.11
N SER A 113 2.39 4.88 18.08
CA SER A 113 1.16 5.67 18.22
C SER A 113 0.93 6.56 16.98
N THR A 114 1.92 7.37 16.60
CA THR A 114 1.84 8.28 15.44
C THR A 114 1.50 7.56 14.13
N THR A 115 2.06 6.36 13.92
CA THR A 115 1.86 5.56 12.70
C THR A 115 0.41 5.07 12.59
N VAL A 116 -0.22 4.72 13.71
CA VAL A 116 -1.61 4.24 13.74
C VAL A 116 -2.60 5.38 13.70
N THR A 117 -2.35 6.49 14.39
CA THR A 117 -3.19 7.69 14.27
C THR A 117 -3.33 8.12 12.81
N TYR A 118 -2.24 8.07 12.02
CA TYR A 118 -2.29 8.36 10.59
C TYR A 118 -3.11 7.35 9.76
N LEU A 119 -3.05 6.06 10.12
CA LEU A 119 -3.78 5.02 9.38
C LEU A 119 -5.28 5.00 9.72
N GLU A 120 -5.62 5.32 10.97
CA GLU A 120 -6.99 5.29 11.49
C GLU A 120 -7.75 6.60 11.29
N ASP A 121 -7.08 7.76 11.23
CA ASP A 121 -7.74 9.06 11.04
C ASP A 121 -8.14 9.31 9.57
N PRO A 122 -9.45 9.40 9.24
CA PRO A 122 -9.92 9.75 7.90
C PRO A 122 -9.62 11.21 7.50
N ASN A 123 -9.41 12.11 8.46
CA ASN A 123 -9.22 13.54 8.20
C ASN A 123 -7.77 13.89 7.84
N SER A 124 -6.78 13.20 8.39
CA SER A 124 -5.37 13.28 7.92
C SER A 124 -5.18 12.83 6.46
N ARG A 125 -6.09 12.00 5.94
CA ARG A 125 -6.19 11.65 4.50
C ARG A 125 -6.83 12.75 3.65
N LYS A 126 -7.76 13.52 4.21
CA LYS A 126 -8.45 14.61 3.51
C LYS A 126 -7.53 15.78 3.19
N GLU A 127 -6.64 16.15 4.10
CA GLU A 127 -5.71 17.30 3.95
C GLU A 127 -4.78 17.23 2.70
N ARG A 128 -4.73 16.10 1.97
CA ARG A 128 -4.13 16.00 0.62
C ARG A 128 -5.09 15.63 -0.51
N LEU A 129 -6.25 15.06 -0.21
CA LEU A 129 -7.33 14.86 -1.18
C LEU A 129 -8.00 16.19 -1.58
N ASP A 130 -7.75 17.25 -0.80
CA ASP A 130 -8.12 18.63 -1.09
C ASP A 130 -7.32 19.24 -2.27
N ASN A 131 -6.33 18.52 -2.81
CA ASN A 131 -5.85 18.81 -4.16
C ASN A 131 -6.99 18.48 -5.13
N GLU A 132 -7.86 19.46 -5.34
CA GLU A 132 -9.00 19.45 -6.26
C GLU A 132 -8.58 18.91 -7.64
N GLN A 133 -7.33 19.17 -8.04
CA GLN A 133 -6.69 18.63 -9.24
C GLN A 133 -6.50 17.10 -9.23
N VAL A 134 -6.11 16.50 -8.11
CA VAL A 134 -5.91 15.05 -7.97
C VAL A 134 -7.26 14.33 -7.90
N ALA A 135 -8.22 14.89 -7.15
CA ALA A 135 -9.59 14.36 -7.10
C ALA A 135 -10.28 14.45 -8.47
N ALA A 136 -10.13 15.56 -9.18
CA ALA A 136 -10.64 15.73 -10.55
C ALA A 136 -9.97 14.76 -11.53
N ALA A 137 -8.63 14.58 -11.45
CA ALA A 137 -7.90 13.66 -12.32
C ALA A 137 -8.32 12.18 -12.10
N ILE A 138 -8.58 11.78 -10.85
CA ILE A 138 -9.09 10.45 -10.53
C ILE A 138 -10.53 10.28 -11.05
N ALA A 139 -11.40 11.27 -10.84
CA ALA A 139 -12.77 11.24 -11.33
C ALA A 139 -12.83 11.18 -12.86
N GLU A 140 -12.00 11.96 -13.55
CA GLU A 140 -11.89 11.94 -15.02
C GLU A 140 -11.32 10.62 -15.54
N SER A 141 -10.33 10.05 -14.86
CA SER A 141 -9.77 8.73 -15.19
C SER A 141 -10.80 7.61 -15.01
N LEU A 142 -11.63 7.66 -13.98
CA LEU A 142 -12.71 6.69 -13.75
C LEU A 142 -13.85 6.85 -14.78
N LYS A 143 -14.17 8.08 -15.17
CA LYS A 143 -15.19 8.38 -16.17
C LYS A 143 -14.78 7.89 -17.56
N THR A 144 -13.52 8.15 -17.95
CA THR A 144 -12.95 7.64 -19.20
C THR A 144 -12.86 6.11 -19.21
N CYS A 145 -12.56 5.47 -18.06
CA CYS A 145 -12.56 4.01 -17.95
C CYS A 145 -13.96 3.41 -18.13
N THR A 146 -14.98 3.98 -17.47
CA THR A 146 -16.38 3.53 -17.58
C THR A 146 -17.01 3.79 -18.94
N ASP A 147 -16.69 4.92 -19.59
CA ASP A 147 -17.16 5.22 -20.94
C ASP A 147 -16.51 4.30 -21.99
N TYR A 148 -15.25 3.90 -21.76
CA TYR A 148 -14.58 2.93 -22.62
C TYR A 148 -15.13 1.51 -22.43
N GLU A 149 -15.34 1.08 -21.19
CA GLU A 149 -16.00 -0.20 -20.89
C GLU A 149 -17.36 -0.30 -21.56
N LYS A 150 -18.18 0.76 -21.51
CA LYS A 150 -19.47 0.83 -22.21
C LYS A 150 -19.32 0.73 -23.74
N LYS A 151 -18.32 1.40 -24.33
CA LYS A 151 -18.05 1.31 -25.78
C LYS A 151 -17.58 -0.07 -26.21
N VAL A 152 -16.70 -0.69 -25.43
CA VAL A 152 -16.21 -2.07 -25.68
C VAL A 152 -17.36 -3.06 -25.53
N PHE A 153 -18.19 -2.92 -24.49
CA PHE A 153 -19.37 -3.76 -24.31
C PHE A 153 -20.37 -3.60 -25.45
N HIS A 154 -20.58 -2.37 -25.95
CA HIS A 154 -21.48 -2.12 -27.08
C HIS A 154 -20.93 -2.69 -28.40
N LEU A 155 -19.62 -2.64 -28.63
CA LEU A 155 -18.96 -3.23 -29.79
C LEU A 155 -18.99 -4.77 -29.75
N LEU A 156 -18.87 -5.38 -28.57
CA LEU A 156 -18.91 -6.83 -28.40
C LEU A 156 -20.32 -7.42 -28.45
N MET A 157 -21.37 -6.63 -28.15
CA MET A 157 -22.77 -7.07 -28.20
C MET A 157 -23.44 -6.82 -29.58
N ASN A 158 -22.75 -6.18 -30.52
CA ASN A 158 -23.21 -5.91 -31.88
C ASN A 158 -22.47 -6.74 -32.96
N CYS A 159 -21.73 -7.77 -32.56
CA CYS A 159 -21.20 -8.83 -33.42
C CYS A 159 -21.97 -10.13 -33.16
#